data_AF-A0A448UWD1-F1
#
_entry.id   AF-A0A448UWD1-F1
#
_cell.length_a   1.000
_cell.length_b   1.000
_cell.length_c   1.000
_cell.angle_alpha   90.00
_cell.angle_beta   90.00
_cell.angle_gamma   90.00
#
_symmetry.space_group_name_H-M   'P 1'
#
loop_
_entity.id
_entity.type
_entity.pdbx_description
1 polymer ?
#
loop_
_entity_poly.entity_id
_entity_poly.type
_entity_poly.pdbx_seq_one_letter_code
_entity_poly.pdbx_strand_id
1 'polypeptide(L)'
;MGLITAIGILILCLTLGQWLGLIGGRSLRRVTDITPLKGVERFFGGVLNVAACALVLVVLTLTMRTVPLPQFNAALNNSKTLSWMVENTPDGLRNGIENIRNDVLASGTIPEVRQLIAPETSAPTQGVETEALDNASASVVQILGAAEQCGYTSTGSGFVVDHGLIATNAHVLSGVNSPMVRDQRGRTWQGEVVYMDTAQDLAFIRVPGMNLDPLPIGRNANPGETVTFMGYPRVDRSRRSLRPCRVWAIPRPLT
;
A
#
# COMPACT_ATOMS: atom_id res chain seq x y z
N MET A 1 -8.99 -7.16 20.56
CA MET A 1 -10.30 -6.79 21.16
C MET A 1 -11.45 -6.76 20.15
N GLY A 2 -11.26 -6.29 18.90
CA GLY A 2 -12.36 -6.20 17.91
C GLY A 2 -12.95 -7.53 17.38
N LEU A 3 -12.15 -8.59 17.28
CA LEU A 3 -12.64 -9.89 16.76
C LEU A 3 -13.64 -10.55 17.73
N ILE A 4 -13.32 -10.54 19.03
CA ILE A 4 -14.16 -11.18 20.06
C ILE A 4 -15.48 -10.43 20.20
N THR A 5 -15.47 -9.09 20.13
CA THR A 5 -16.71 -8.29 20.17
C THR A 5 -17.56 -8.49 18.91
N ALA A 6 -16.95 -8.58 17.73
CA ALA A 6 -17.67 -8.86 16.49
C ALA A 6 -18.33 -10.26 16.50
N ILE A 7 -17.59 -11.28 16.95
CA ILE A 7 -18.12 -12.65 17.12
C ILE A 7 -19.24 -12.66 18.16
N GLY A 8 -19.09 -11.93 19.27
CA GLY A 8 -20.12 -11.82 20.31
C GLY A 8 -21.41 -11.20 19.81
N ILE A 9 -21.32 -10.08 19.06
CA ILE A 9 -22.49 -9.40 18.47
C ILE A 9 -23.17 -10.29 17.42
N LEU A 10 -22.41 -11.03 16.62
CA LEU A 10 -22.93 -11.97 15.64
C LEU A 10 -23.77 -13.08 16.28
N ILE A 11 -23.24 -13.72 17.32
CA ILE A 11 -23.93 -14.80 18.03
C ILE A 11 -25.20 -14.26 18.69
N LEU A 12 -25.14 -13.05 19.27
CA LEU A 12 -26.30 -12.37 19.85
C LEU A 12 -27.39 -12.09 18.79
N CYS A 13 -27.03 -11.58 17.62
CA CYS A 13 -27.99 -11.33 16.54
C CYS A 13 -28.61 -12.62 16.00
N LEU A 14 -27.83 -13.68 15.81
CA LEU A 14 -28.33 -14.98 15.32
C LEU A 14 -29.30 -15.62 16.32
N THR A 15 -28.96 -15.62 17.60
CA THR A 15 -29.81 -16.16 18.67
C THR A 15 -31.11 -15.36 18.82
N LEU A 16 -31.05 -14.03 18.78
CA LEU A 16 -32.23 -13.17 18.78
C LEU A 16 -33.12 -13.37 17.55
N GLY A 17 -32.52 -13.47 16.36
CA GLY A 17 -33.25 -13.70 15.11
C GLY A 17 -33.97 -15.06 15.11
N GLN A 18 -33.31 -16.11 15.61
CA GLN A 18 -33.91 -17.43 15.72
C GLN A 18 -35.03 -17.47 16.78
N TRP A 19 -34.88 -16.72 17.88
CA TRP A 19 -35.89 -16.61 18.92
C TRP A 19 -37.15 -15.86 18.42
N LEU A 20 -36.95 -14.73 17.74
CA LEU A 20 -38.04 -13.96 17.11
C LEU A 20 -38.73 -14.73 15.99
N GLY A 21 -37.97 -15.47 15.18
CA GLY A 21 -38.52 -16.33 14.12
C GLY A 21 -39.38 -17.47 14.66
N LEU A 22 -38.99 -18.08 15.77
CA LEU A 22 -39.76 -19.14 16.43
C LEU A 22 -41.03 -18.60 17.10
N ILE A 23 -40.99 -17.40 17.67
CA ILE A 23 -42.16 -16.77 18.30
C ILE A 23 -43.14 -16.26 17.25
N GLY A 24 -42.65 -15.56 16.22
CA GLY A 24 -43.45 -15.13 15.08
C GLY A 24 -44.07 -16.31 14.33
N GLY A 25 -43.30 -17.36 14.08
CA GLY A 25 -43.76 -18.58 13.42
C GLY A 25 -44.78 -19.39 14.22
N ARG A 26 -44.72 -19.35 15.56
CA ARG A 26 -45.73 -19.97 16.43
C ARG A 26 -47.01 -19.15 16.54
N SER A 27 -46.92 -17.82 16.50
CA SER A 27 -48.08 -16.93 16.52
C SER A 27 -48.86 -16.97 15.21
N LEU A 28 -48.15 -17.00 14.07
CA LEU A 28 -48.76 -17.07 12.73
C LEU A 28 -49.47 -18.41 12.48
N ARG A 29 -48.95 -19.51 13.05
CA ARG A 29 -49.61 -20.84 13.01
C ARG A 29 -51.02 -20.85 13.58
N ARG A 30 -51.34 -19.94 14.51
CA ARG A 30 -52.67 -19.87 15.14
C ARG A 30 -53.72 -19.16 14.26
N VAL A 31 -53.27 -18.39 13.27
CA VAL A 31 -54.14 -17.61 12.36
C VAL A 31 -54.26 -18.29 10.98
N THR A 32 -53.24 -19.02 10.52
CA THR A 32 -53.23 -19.60 9.15
C THR A 32 -53.74 -21.04 9.03
N ASP A 33 -54.27 -21.66 10.09
CA ASP A 33 -54.82 -23.03 9.97
C ASP A 33 -56.17 -23.11 9.22
N ILE A 34 -56.71 -21.98 8.73
CA ILE A 34 -58.05 -21.89 8.12
C ILE A 34 -58.02 -21.64 6.59
N THR A 35 -56.85 -21.41 5.95
CA THR A 35 -56.81 -21.12 4.49
C THR A 35 -55.73 -21.93 3.73
N PRO A 36 -55.97 -22.30 2.45
CA PRO A 36 -55.14 -23.22 1.68
C PRO A 36 -53.83 -22.62 1.13
N LEU A 37 -53.39 -21.45 1.60
CA LEU A 37 -52.21 -20.73 1.12
C LEU A 37 -50.87 -21.20 1.74
N LYS A 38 -50.86 -22.37 2.40
CA LYS A 38 -49.71 -22.98 3.10
C LYS A 38 -48.42 -23.09 2.25
N GLY A 39 -48.52 -23.13 0.91
CA GLY A 39 -47.36 -23.17 0.02
C GLY A 39 -46.64 -21.83 -0.13
N VAL A 40 -47.40 -20.73 -0.22
CA VAL A 40 -46.87 -19.38 -0.47
C VAL A 40 -46.18 -18.83 0.78
N GLU A 41 -46.76 -19.06 1.96
CA GLU A 41 -46.12 -18.64 3.23
C GLU A 41 -44.79 -19.36 3.49
N ARG A 42 -44.69 -20.65 3.14
CA ARG A 42 -43.43 -21.40 3.27
C ARG A 42 -42.36 -20.90 2.30
N PHE A 43 -42.77 -20.47 1.11
CA PHE A 43 -41.87 -19.87 0.13
C PHE A 43 -41.36 -18.51 0.60
N PHE A 44 -42.25 -17.62 1.05
CA PHE A 44 -41.86 -16.30 1.57
C PHE A 44 -41.02 -16.39 2.86
N GLY A 45 -41.34 -17.33 3.76
CA GLY A 45 -40.54 -17.57 4.97
C GLY A 45 -39.14 -18.10 4.64
N GLY A 46 -39.02 -18.98 3.64
CA GLY A 46 -37.73 -19.47 3.15
C GLY A 46 -36.89 -18.35 2.53
N VAL A 47 -37.50 -17.53 1.67
CA VAL A 47 -36.85 -16.38 1.02
C VAL A 47 -36.36 -15.36 2.07
N LEU A 48 -37.18 -15.06 3.08
CA LEU A 48 -36.80 -14.14 4.14
C LEU A 48 -35.60 -14.66 4.96
N ASN A 49 -35.56 -15.97 5.23
CA ASN A 49 -34.46 -16.58 5.99
C ASN A 49 -33.14 -16.60 5.18
N VAL A 50 -33.23 -16.85 3.87
CA VAL A 50 -32.07 -16.76 2.95
C VAL A 50 -31.55 -15.33 2.90
N ALA A 51 -32.44 -14.33 2.81
CA ALA A 51 -32.06 -12.92 2.82
C ALA A 51 -31.39 -12.52 4.15
N ALA A 52 -31.90 -12.99 5.30
CA ALA A 52 -31.30 -12.73 6.60
C ALA A 52 -29.90 -13.36 6.73
N CYS A 53 -29.72 -14.62 6.29
CA CYS A 53 -28.40 -15.26 6.27
C CYS A 53 -27.40 -14.53 5.37
N ALA A 54 -27.83 -14.07 4.19
CA ALA A 54 -26.99 -13.30 3.28
C ALA A 54 -26.53 -11.98 3.91
N LEU A 55 -27.44 -11.27 4.58
CA LEU A 55 -27.12 -10.01 5.25
C LEU A 55 -26.10 -10.20 6.40
N VAL A 56 -26.24 -11.28 7.17
CA VAL A 56 -25.29 -11.66 8.22
C VAL A 56 -23.89 -11.94 7.65
N LEU A 57 -23.80 -12.69 6.55
CA LEU A 57 -22.53 -12.98 5.86
C LEU A 57 -21.85 -11.70 5.34
N VAL A 58 -22.62 -10.75 4.82
CA VAL A 58 -22.11 -9.45 4.38
C VAL A 58 -21.50 -8.68 5.55
N VAL A 59 -22.21 -8.60 6.69
CA VAL A 59 -21.71 -7.90 7.88
C VAL A 59 -20.44 -8.55 8.44
N LEU A 60 -20.37 -9.89 8.44
CA LEU A 60 -19.19 -10.64 8.84
C LEU A 60 -17.98 -10.34 7.92
N THR A 61 -18.22 -10.27 6.62
CA THR A 61 -17.18 -10.02 5.62
C THR A 61 -16.63 -8.59 5.74
N LEU A 62 -17.50 -7.61 5.98
CA LEU A 62 -17.12 -6.21 6.15
C LEU A 62 -16.30 -5.99 7.44
N THR A 63 -16.61 -6.71 8.51
CA THR A 63 -15.85 -6.62 9.78
C THR A 63 -14.47 -7.29 9.69
N MET A 64 -14.34 -8.41 8.97
CA MET A 64 -13.05 -9.10 8.77
C MET A 64 -12.04 -8.34 7.91
N ARG A 65 -12.48 -7.41 7.03
CA ARG A 65 -11.58 -6.58 6.20
C ARG A 65 -10.70 -5.60 6.98
N THR A 66 -10.94 -5.44 8.28
CA THR A 66 -10.20 -4.52 9.14
C THR A 66 -8.96 -5.15 9.80
N VAL A 67 -8.67 -6.43 9.55
CA VAL A 67 -7.50 -7.12 10.11
C VAL A 67 -6.36 -7.10 9.08
N PRO A 68 -5.31 -6.28 9.29
CA PRO A 68 -4.22 -6.15 8.33
C PRO A 68 -3.23 -7.30 8.52
N LEU A 69 -3.51 -8.45 7.91
CA LEU A 69 -2.54 -9.54 7.77
C LEU A 69 -2.03 -9.59 6.31
N PRO A 70 -0.75 -9.29 6.05
CA PRO A 70 -0.19 -9.12 4.70
C PRO A 70 -0.26 -10.38 3.80
N GLN A 71 -0.60 -11.53 4.37
CA GLN A 71 -0.77 -12.80 3.66
C GLN A 71 -2.10 -12.87 2.87
N PHE A 72 -3.06 -12.00 3.18
CA PHE A 72 -4.35 -11.95 2.49
C PHE A 72 -4.29 -11.24 1.13
N ASN A 73 -3.36 -10.30 0.92
CA ASN A 73 -3.25 -9.57 -0.37
C ASN A 73 -2.86 -10.47 -1.55
N ALA A 74 -2.06 -11.52 -1.30
CA ALA A 74 -1.71 -12.51 -2.33
C ALA A 74 -2.90 -13.42 -2.69
N ALA A 75 -3.73 -13.77 -1.71
CA ALA A 75 -4.94 -14.58 -1.92
C ALA A 75 -6.06 -13.79 -2.62
N LEU A 76 -6.16 -12.48 -2.35
CA LEU A 76 -7.14 -11.59 -2.99
C LEU A 76 -6.84 -11.36 -4.47
N ASN A 77 -5.57 -11.18 -4.85
CA ASN A 77 -5.17 -11.01 -6.26
C ASN A 77 -5.33 -12.29 -7.11
N ASN A 78 -5.29 -13.48 -6.48
CA ASN A 78 -5.54 -14.76 -7.18
C ASN A 78 -7.02 -15.16 -7.21
N SER A 79 -7.93 -14.36 -6.65
CA SER A 79 -9.35 -14.70 -6.58
C SER A 79 -10.09 -14.26 -7.85
N LYS A 80 -10.39 -15.24 -8.72
CA LYS A 80 -11.19 -15.06 -9.94
C LYS A 80 -12.60 -14.52 -9.64
N THR A 81 -13.18 -14.86 -8.51
CA THR A 81 -14.53 -14.41 -8.12
C THR A 81 -14.55 -12.95 -7.70
N LEU A 82 -13.52 -12.50 -6.96
CA LEU A 82 -13.42 -11.09 -6.59
C LEU A 82 -13.14 -10.22 -7.81
N SER A 83 -12.27 -10.68 -8.71
CA SER A 83 -12.00 -9.99 -9.98
C SER A 83 -13.26 -9.90 -10.85
N TRP A 84 -14.02 -11.00 -10.99
CA TRP A 84 -15.29 -10.99 -11.72
C TRP A 84 -16.33 -10.04 -11.10
N MET A 85 -16.40 -9.98 -9.77
CA MET A 85 -17.34 -9.11 -9.07
C MET A 85 -16.98 -7.63 -9.19
N VAL A 86 -15.69 -7.29 -9.15
CA VAL A 86 -15.20 -5.94 -9.44
C VAL A 86 -15.46 -5.58 -10.90
N GLU A 87 -15.14 -6.48 -11.83
CA GLU A 87 -15.28 -6.29 -13.27
C GLU A 87 -16.74 -6.09 -13.70
N ASN A 88 -17.68 -6.80 -13.06
CA ASN A 88 -19.10 -6.71 -13.34
C ASN A 88 -19.84 -5.65 -12.50
N THR A 89 -19.11 -4.79 -11.76
CA THR A 89 -19.68 -3.67 -11.04
C THR A 89 -20.07 -2.54 -12.01
N PRO A 90 -21.34 -2.07 -12.02
CA PRO A 90 -21.81 -1.01 -12.93
C PRO A 90 -21.03 0.30 -12.80
N ASP A 91 -20.77 0.97 -13.93
CA ASP A 91 -19.93 2.17 -14.01
C ASP A 91 -20.44 3.32 -13.14
N GLY A 92 -21.75 3.44 -12.91
CA GLY A 92 -22.32 4.43 -12.00
C GLY A 92 -21.85 4.28 -10.56
N LEU A 93 -21.64 3.05 -10.09
CA LEU A 93 -21.11 2.78 -8.75
C LEU A 93 -19.60 3.00 -8.69
N ARG A 94 -18.87 2.64 -9.75
CA ARG A 94 -17.44 2.92 -9.88
C ARG A 94 -17.15 4.43 -9.82
N ASN A 95 -17.89 5.20 -10.63
CA ASN A 95 -17.77 6.65 -10.69
C ASN A 95 -18.19 7.32 -9.37
N GLY A 96 -19.20 6.77 -8.68
CA GLY A 96 -19.60 7.25 -7.35
C GLY A 96 -18.51 7.05 -6.28
N ILE A 97 -17.87 5.89 -6.28
CA ILE A 97 -16.76 5.58 -5.36
C ILE A 97 -15.52 6.44 -5.69
N GLU A 98 -15.23 6.66 -6.97
CA GLU A 98 -14.15 7.53 -7.42
C GLU A 98 -14.42 9.00 -7.05
N ASN A 99 -15.65 9.47 -7.19
CA ASN A 99 -16.04 10.83 -6.78
C ASN A 99 -15.93 11.03 -5.26
N ILE A 100 -16.39 10.06 -4.45
CA ILE A 100 -16.23 10.12 -2.98
C ILE A 100 -14.75 10.06 -2.60
N ARG A 101 -13.96 9.20 -3.27
CA ARG A 101 -12.51 9.11 -3.04
C ARG A 101 -11.83 10.44 -3.36
N ASN A 102 -12.19 11.07 -4.49
CA ASN A 102 -11.62 12.35 -4.91
C ASN A 102 -12.07 13.49 -3.99
N ASP A 103 -13.31 13.46 -3.50
CA ASP A 103 -13.84 14.44 -2.55
C ASP A 103 -13.20 14.30 -1.16
N VAL A 104 -12.94 13.07 -0.71
CA VAL A 104 -12.21 12.78 0.55
C VAL A 104 -10.72 13.14 0.44
N LEU A 105 -10.11 12.96 -0.74
CA LEU A 105 -8.74 13.41 -1.01
C LEU A 105 -8.66 14.94 -1.15
N ALA A 106 -9.70 15.59 -1.69
CA ALA A 106 -9.79 17.06 -1.82
C ALA A 106 -10.09 17.75 -0.49
N SER A 107 -10.84 17.09 0.40
CA SER A 107 -11.15 17.57 1.76
C SER A 107 -10.08 17.22 2.80
N GLY A 108 -8.95 16.61 2.40
CA GLY A 108 -7.74 16.49 3.22
C GLY A 108 -7.89 15.71 4.53
N THR A 109 -8.98 14.97 4.72
CA THR A 109 -9.34 14.37 6.02
C THR A 109 -9.46 12.85 5.90
N ILE A 110 -8.41 12.19 5.42
CA ILE A 110 -8.10 10.85 5.93
C ILE A 110 -7.08 11.11 7.04
N PRO A 111 -7.45 11.11 8.33
CA PRO A 111 -6.46 11.15 9.38
C PRO A 111 -5.69 9.83 9.28
N GLU A 112 -4.53 9.88 8.61
CA GLU A 112 -3.60 8.78 8.61
C GLU A 112 -3.26 8.48 10.07
N VAL A 113 -3.40 7.22 10.46
CA VAL A 113 -2.93 6.65 11.73
C VAL A 113 -1.46 7.04 12.04
N ARG A 114 -0.74 7.57 11.05
CA ARG A 114 0.59 8.17 11.14
C ARG A 114 0.69 9.40 12.06
N GLN A 115 -0.35 10.25 12.14
CA GLN A 115 -0.31 11.47 12.97
C GLN A 115 -0.23 11.21 14.48
N LEU A 116 -0.61 10.00 14.92
CA LEU A 116 -0.50 9.57 16.32
C LEU A 116 0.91 9.10 16.70
N ILE A 117 1.79 8.86 15.72
CA ILE A 117 3.13 8.27 15.94
C ILE A 117 4.25 9.30 15.65
N ALA A 118 3.99 10.31 14.82
CA ALA A 118 4.90 11.43 14.60
C ALA A 118 4.11 12.72 14.37
N PRO A 119 4.34 13.81 15.13
CA PRO A 119 3.78 15.10 14.78
C PRO A 119 4.35 15.52 13.41
N GLU A 120 3.47 15.75 12.44
CA GLU A 120 3.79 16.32 11.13
C GLU A 120 4.33 17.74 11.34
N THR A 121 5.62 17.84 11.67
CA THR A 121 6.34 19.10 11.59
C THR A 121 6.48 19.36 10.10
N SER A 122 5.90 20.46 9.63
CA SER A 122 6.01 20.87 8.23
C SER A 122 7.48 20.82 7.80
N ALA A 123 7.75 20.03 6.76
CA ALA A 123 9.08 19.97 6.16
C ALA A 123 9.53 21.40 5.84
N PRO A 124 10.79 21.78 6.14
CA PRO A 124 11.26 23.14 5.90
C PRO A 124 11.06 23.50 4.42
N THR A 125 10.25 24.51 4.13
CA THR A 125 9.88 24.92 2.76
C THR A 125 10.96 25.72 2.05
N GLN A 126 12.06 26.05 2.74
CA GLN A 126 13.19 26.71 2.12
C GLN A 126 13.93 25.69 1.27
N GLY A 127 13.75 25.80 -0.06
CA GLY A 127 14.62 25.12 -1.01
C GLY A 127 16.06 25.56 -0.74
N VAL A 128 16.86 24.65 -0.19
CA VAL A 128 18.30 24.87 -0.01
C VAL A 128 18.95 24.65 -1.38
N GLU A 129 18.62 25.51 -2.35
CA GLU A 129 19.29 25.56 -3.64
C GLU A 129 20.69 26.15 -3.40
N THR A 130 21.65 25.25 -3.23
CA THR A 130 23.05 25.58 -3.01
C THR A 130 23.86 24.89 -4.10
N GLU A 131 24.99 25.46 -4.50
CA GLU A 131 25.90 24.83 -5.48
C GLU A 131 26.31 23.41 -5.05
N ALA A 132 26.40 23.17 -3.74
CA ALA A 132 26.65 21.84 -3.18
C ALA A 132 25.51 20.85 -3.49
N LEU A 133 24.25 21.29 -3.45
CA LEU A 133 23.11 20.45 -3.80
C LEU A 133 23.09 20.13 -5.28
N ASP A 134 23.40 21.11 -6.15
CA ASP A 134 23.47 20.89 -7.60
C ASP A 134 24.61 19.95 -8.00
N ASN A 135 25.78 20.08 -7.36
CA ASN A 135 26.89 19.15 -7.57
C ASN A 135 26.54 17.75 -7.09
N ALA A 136 25.98 17.61 -5.89
CA ALA A 136 25.51 16.32 -5.37
C ALA A 136 24.46 15.69 -6.30
N SER A 137 23.69 16.54 -6.98
CA SER A 137 22.62 16.10 -7.85
C SER A 137 23.07 15.47 -9.16
N ALA A 138 24.29 15.76 -9.60
CA ALA A 138 24.88 15.14 -10.77
C ALA A 138 25.28 13.67 -10.52
N SER A 139 25.51 13.31 -9.26
CA SER A 139 25.89 11.96 -8.82
C SER A 139 24.71 11.04 -8.53
N VAL A 140 23.47 11.56 -8.53
CA VAL A 140 22.25 10.77 -8.29
C VAL A 140 21.71 10.22 -9.61
N VAL A 141 21.40 8.93 -9.62
CA VAL A 141 20.99 8.18 -10.80
C VAL A 141 19.65 7.46 -10.56
N GLN A 142 18.90 7.26 -11.64
CA GLN A 142 17.70 6.43 -11.66
C GLN A 142 18.10 4.99 -11.99
N ILE A 143 17.56 4.04 -11.24
CA ILE A 143 17.78 2.61 -11.45
C ILE A 143 16.49 2.01 -11.99
N LEU A 144 16.61 1.29 -13.11
CA LEU A 144 15.53 0.64 -13.81
C LEU A 144 15.85 -0.85 -13.88
N GLY A 145 15.15 -1.65 -13.08
CA GLY A 145 15.31 -3.10 -13.07
C GLY A 145 14.23 -3.78 -13.88
N ALA A 146 14.58 -4.52 -14.94
CA ALA A 146 13.66 -5.41 -15.60
C ALA A 146 13.74 -6.79 -14.91
N ALA A 147 12.70 -7.17 -14.17
CA ALA A 147 12.56 -8.54 -13.70
C ALA A 147 11.95 -9.37 -14.85
N GLU A 148 12.80 -10.05 -15.63
CA GLU A 148 12.40 -10.78 -16.84
C GLU A 148 11.29 -11.80 -16.58
N GLN A 149 11.27 -12.42 -15.40
CA GLN A 149 10.32 -13.48 -15.04
C GLN A 149 8.89 -12.97 -14.76
N CYS A 150 8.71 -11.67 -14.50
CA CYS A 150 7.44 -11.12 -14.02
C CYS A 150 6.85 -10.03 -14.92
N GLY A 151 7.53 -9.64 -16.02
CA GLY A 151 7.14 -8.48 -16.83
C GLY A 151 7.08 -7.18 -16.03
N TYR A 152 7.79 -7.11 -14.90
CA TYR A 152 7.75 -6.00 -13.96
C TYR A 152 9.01 -5.16 -14.07
N THR A 153 8.83 -3.84 -14.16
CA THR A 153 9.95 -2.89 -14.10
C THR A 153 10.02 -2.28 -12.71
N SER A 154 11.02 -2.69 -11.93
CA SER A 154 11.39 -2.00 -10.69
C SER A 154 12.01 -0.65 -11.02
N THR A 155 11.63 0.39 -10.29
CA THR A 155 12.21 1.72 -10.43
C THR A 155 12.69 2.20 -9.06
N GLY A 156 13.95 2.56 -8.97
CA GLY A 156 14.56 3.08 -7.75
C GLY A 156 15.53 4.23 -8.02
N SER A 157 16.17 4.68 -6.96
CA SER A 157 17.24 5.70 -7.01
C SER A 157 18.52 5.10 -6.46
N GLY A 158 19.64 5.64 -6.92
CA GLY A 158 20.96 5.36 -6.37
C GLY A 158 21.86 6.57 -6.52
N PHE A 159 23.06 6.47 -5.97
CA PHE A 159 24.07 7.51 -6.11
C PHE A 159 25.46 6.89 -6.31
N VAL A 160 26.32 7.61 -7.03
CA VAL A 160 27.69 7.18 -7.32
C VAL A 160 28.53 7.33 -6.06
N VAL A 161 29.14 6.23 -5.61
CA VAL A 161 30.02 6.18 -4.43
C VAL A 161 31.50 6.07 -4.79
N ASP A 162 31.79 5.57 -5.98
CA ASP A 162 33.14 5.47 -6.54
C ASP A 162 33.03 5.40 -8.08
N HIS A 163 34.15 5.48 -8.79
CA HIS A 163 34.19 5.46 -10.27
C HIS A 163 33.50 4.22 -10.84
N GLY A 164 32.32 4.43 -11.44
CA GLY A 164 31.50 3.34 -11.97
C GLY A 164 30.89 2.42 -10.91
N LEU A 165 30.80 2.86 -9.64
CA LEU A 165 30.17 2.13 -8.54
C LEU A 165 29.02 2.94 -7.95
N ILE A 166 27.85 2.33 -7.88
CA ILE A 166 26.61 2.96 -7.41
C ILE A 166 26.10 2.23 -6.19
N ALA A 167 25.69 2.97 -5.17
CA ALA A 167 24.95 2.44 -4.02
C ALA A 167 23.44 2.64 -4.22
N THR A 168 22.66 1.65 -3.80
CA THR A 168 21.19 1.68 -3.79
C THR A 168 20.64 0.76 -2.69
N ASN A 169 19.32 0.69 -2.57
CA ASN A 169 18.66 -0.26 -1.69
C ASN A 169 18.63 -1.67 -2.30
N ALA A 170 18.79 -2.69 -1.46
CA ALA A 170 18.72 -4.09 -1.92
C ALA A 170 17.35 -4.43 -2.50
N HIS A 171 16.27 -3.92 -1.91
CA HIS A 171 14.92 -4.20 -2.39
C HIS A 171 14.64 -3.66 -3.80
N VAL A 172 15.39 -2.65 -4.27
CA VAL A 172 15.26 -2.11 -5.64
C VAL A 172 15.69 -3.16 -6.67
N LEU A 173 16.63 -4.03 -6.29
CA LEU A 173 17.27 -5.03 -7.15
C LEU A 173 16.74 -6.45 -6.94
N SER A 174 15.74 -6.66 -6.07
CA SER A 174 15.14 -7.97 -5.84
C SER A 174 14.62 -8.58 -7.15
N GLY A 175 15.29 -9.65 -7.61
CA GLY A 175 14.95 -10.33 -8.87
C GLY A 175 15.43 -9.64 -10.14
N VAL A 176 16.35 -8.68 -10.02
CA VAL A 176 16.94 -7.92 -11.14
C VAL A 176 18.42 -8.26 -11.25
N ASN A 177 18.81 -8.95 -12.31
CA ASN A 177 20.22 -9.36 -12.51
C ASN A 177 21.05 -8.29 -13.22
N SER A 178 20.44 -7.58 -14.19
CA SER A 178 21.11 -6.56 -14.99
C SER A 178 20.30 -5.26 -15.01
N PRO A 179 20.43 -4.42 -13.97
CA PRO A 179 19.73 -3.15 -13.92
C PRO A 179 20.26 -2.18 -14.98
N MET A 180 19.37 -1.38 -15.54
CA MET A 180 19.71 -0.21 -16.36
C MET A 180 19.82 1.01 -15.45
N VAL A 181 20.94 1.71 -15.52
CA VAL A 181 21.17 2.95 -14.77
C VAL A 181 21.03 4.13 -15.72
N ARG A 182 20.29 5.15 -15.31
CA ARG A 182 20.06 6.39 -16.07
C ARG A 182 20.52 7.60 -15.27
N ASP A 183 21.28 8.50 -15.89
CA ASP A 183 21.66 9.78 -15.28
C ASP A 183 20.62 10.89 -15.49
N GLN A 184 20.86 12.05 -14.87
CA GLN A 184 20.03 13.24 -15.05
C GLN A 184 19.97 13.79 -16.49
N ARG A 185 20.94 13.43 -17.35
CA ARG A 185 20.98 13.81 -18.78
C ARG A 185 20.24 12.81 -19.67
N GLY A 186 19.68 11.74 -19.09
CA GLY A 186 18.98 10.69 -19.82
C GLY A 186 19.89 9.63 -20.44
N ARG A 187 21.22 9.69 -20.24
CA ARG A 187 22.16 8.67 -20.68
C ARG A 187 21.93 7.40 -19.87
N THR A 188 21.99 6.25 -20.53
CA THR A 188 21.72 4.95 -19.91
C THR A 188 22.88 3.99 -20.08
N TRP A 189 23.17 3.23 -19.03
CA TRP A 189 24.18 2.18 -19.02
C TRP A 189 23.61 0.91 -18.41
N GLN A 190 24.07 -0.24 -18.86
CA GLN A 190 23.79 -1.51 -18.21
C GLN A 190 24.75 -1.69 -17.02
N GLY A 191 24.21 -2.02 -15.87
CA GLY A 191 24.96 -2.31 -14.65
C GLY A 191 24.94 -3.79 -14.27
N GLU A 192 25.91 -4.16 -13.44
CA GLU A 192 26.02 -5.49 -12.84
C GLU A 192 25.92 -5.36 -11.32
N VAL A 193 25.10 -6.20 -10.69
CA VAL A 193 24.99 -6.22 -9.23
C VAL A 193 26.21 -6.94 -8.65
N VAL A 194 27.09 -6.20 -7.96
CA VAL A 194 28.35 -6.74 -7.42
C VAL A 194 28.27 -7.10 -5.94
N TYR A 195 27.30 -6.55 -5.21
CA TYR A 195 27.05 -6.86 -3.81
C TYR A 195 25.62 -6.53 -3.43
N MET A 196 25.02 -7.33 -2.56
CA MET A 196 23.68 -7.10 -2.01
C MET A 196 23.58 -7.67 -0.60
N ASP A 197 23.11 -6.85 0.33
CA ASP A 197 22.80 -7.22 1.72
C ASP A 197 21.34 -6.86 2.00
N THR A 198 20.49 -7.88 2.11
CA THR A 198 19.06 -7.70 2.39
C THR A 198 18.77 -7.36 3.85
N ALA A 199 19.68 -7.63 4.79
CA ALA A 199 19.50 -7.32 6.20
C ALA A 199 19.70 -5.82 6.46
N GLN A 200 20.65 -5.20 5.77
CA GLN A 200 20.90 -3.75 5.82
C GLN A 200 20.17 -2.96 4.72
N ASP A 201 19.45 -3.66 3.84
CA ASP A 201 18.80 -3.11 2.64
C ASP A 201 19.76 -2.25 1.78
N LEU A 202 20.98 -2.76 1.56
CA LEU A 202 22.03 -2.08 0.80
C LEU A 202 22.52 -2.95 -0.36
N ALA A 203 22.73 -2.34 -1.53
CA ALA A 203 23.32 -3.02 -2.68
C ALA A 203 24.22 -2.10 -3.50
N PHE A 204 25.17 -2.72 -4.20
CA PHE A 204 26.11 -2.02 -5.09
C PHE A 204 26.00 -2.53 -6.53
N ILE A 205 25.96 -1.58 -7.46
CA ILE A 205 25.94 -1.83 -8.90
C ILE A 205 27.22 -1.29 -9.51
N ARG A 206 27.89 -2.10 -10.33
CA ARG A 206 29.05 -1.71 -11.13
C ARG A 206 28.61 -1.37 -12.54
N VAL A 207 29.07 -0.22 -13.04
CA VAL A 207 28.76 0.29 -14.37
C VAL A 207 30.07 0.74 -15.04
N PRO A 208 30.77 -0.17 -15.73
CA PRO A 208 31.98 0.17 -16.45
C PRO A 208 31.70 1.28 -17.49
N GLY A 209 32.54 2.32 -17.52
CA GLY A 209 32.40 3.43 -18.47
C GLY A 209 31.44 4.55 -18.07
N MET A 210 30.81 4.48 -16.88
CA MET A 210 30.12 5.62 -16.30
C MET A 210 31.13 6.60 -15.70
N ASN A 211 31.22 7.80 -16.28
CA ASN A 211 32.06 8.88 -15.78
C ASN A 211 31.18 9.96 -15.13
N LEU A 212 30.81 9.71 -13.87
CA LEU A 212 30.10 10.65 -13.00
C LEU A 212 30.93 10.82 -11.74
N ASP A 213 30.97 12.04 -11.20
CA ASP A 213 31.73 12.33 -9.99
C ASP A 213 31.08 11.63 -8.78
N PRO A 214 31.85 10.88 -7.97
CA PRO A 214 31.34 10.26 -6.76
C PRO A 214 30.90 11.28 -5.71
N LEU A 215 29.84 10.96 -4.99
CA LEU A 215 29.41 11.76 -3.84
C LEU A 215 30.27 11.41 -2.62
N PRO A 216 30.98 12.38 -2.01
CA PRO A 216 31.78 12.11 -0.83
C PRO A 216 30.86 11.73 0.35
N ILE A 217 31.25 10.68 1.08
CA ILE A 217 30.53 10.26 2.27
C ILE A 217 30.80 11.26 3.40
N GLY A 218 29.74 11.91 3.86
CA GLY A 218 29.78 12.89 4.93
C GLY A 218 29.88 12.27 6.33
N ARG A 219 29.97 13.14 7.32
CA ARG A 219 29.83 12.77 8.74
C ARG A 219 28.39 12.38 9.06
N ASN A 220 28.20 11.66 10.17
CA ASN A 220 26.87 11.47 10.75
C ASN A 220 26.23 12.83 11.06
N ALA A 221 24.99 13.00 10.62
CA ALA A 221 24.20 14.17 10.99
C ALA A 221 23.91 14.16 12.49
N ASN A 222 23.47 15.29 13.04
CA ASN A 222 22.99 15.37 14.42
C ASN A 222 21.48 15.63 14.47
N PRO A 223 20.76 15.22 15.54
CA PRO A 223 19.37 15.62 15.72
C PRO A 223 19.20 17.14 15.63
N GLY A 224 18.23 17.59 14.84
CA GLY A 224 17.98 19.00 14.57
C GLY A 224 18.69 19.56 13.34
N GLU A 225 19.63 18.84 12.73
CA GLU A 225 20.31 19.24 11.49
C GLU A 225 19.37 19.11 10.29
N THR A 226 19.47 20.06 9.35
CA THR A 226 18.71 20.02 8.10
C THR A 226 19.43 19.11 7.10
N VAL A 227 18.72 18.13 6.59
CA VAL A 227 19.19 17.20 5.56
C VAL A 227 18.22 17.22 4.37
N THR A 228 18.71 16.88 3.19
CA THR A 228 17.88 16.84 1.98
C THR A 228 17.93 15.46 1.37
N PHE A 229 16.76 14.88 1.10
CA PHE A 229 16.66 13.65 0.34
C PHE A 229 16.52 13.96 -1.14
N MET A 230 17.23 13.20 -1.96
CA MET A 230 17.22 13.33 -3.41
C MET A 230 16.98 11.97 -4.05
N GLY A 231 16.13 11.94 -5.07
CA GLY A 231 15.89 10.73 -5.85
C GLY A 231 14.89 10.96 -6.98
N TYR A 232 14.51 9.85 -7.62
CA TYR A 232 13.55 9.78 -8.71
C TYR A 232 12.26 9.13 -8.21
N PRO A 233 11.15 9.88 -8.11
CA PRO A 233 9.88 9.34 -7.66
C PRO A 233 9.24 8.43 -8.73
N ARG A 234 8.44 7.46 -8.28
CA ARG A 234 7.74 6.50 -9.16
C ARG A 234 6.72 7.16 -10.10
N VAL A 235 6.17 8.33 -9.71
CA VAL A 235 5.06 9.00 -10.42
C VAL A 235 5.54 9.88 -11.58
N ASP A 236 6.76 10.42 -11.50
CA ASP A 236 7.40 11.16 -12.59
C ASP A 236 8.80 10.57 -12.81
N ARG A 237 8.90 9.70 -13.82
CA ARG A 237 10.16 9.03 -14.18
C ARG A 237 11.18 9.97 -14.81
N SER A 238 10.81 11.21 -15.13
CA SER A 238 11.64 12.18 -15.84
C SER A 238 12.18 13.29 -14.95
N ARG A 239 11.50 13.62 -13.84
CA ARG A 239 11.91 14.69 -12.93
C ARG A 239 12.38 14.18 -11.57
N ARG A 240 13.57 14.62 -11.20
CA ARG A 240 14.14 14.46 -9.86
C ARG A 240 13.29 15.19 -8.82
N SER A 241 13.15 14.59 -7.64
CA SER A 241 12.50 15.22 -6.48
C SER A 241 13.52 15.52 -5.39
N LEU A 242 13.45 16.73 -4.86
CA LEU A 242 14.22 17.22 -3.73
C LEU A 242 13.26 17.44 -2.56
N ARG A 243 13.54 16.79 -1.43
CA ARG A 243 12.70 16.91 -0.22
C ARG A 243 13.58 17.27 0.98
N PRO A 244 13.59 18.55 1.39
CA PRO A 244 14.27 18.96 2.62
C PRO A 244 13.55 18.36 3.83
N CYS A 245 14.31 17.94 4.83
CA CYS A 245 13.84 17.33 6.07
C CYS A 245 14.76 17.71 7.23
N ARG A 246 14.30 17.57 8.47
CA ARG A 246 15.13 17.75 9.66
C ARG A 246 15.36 16.39 10.31
N VAL A 247 16.59 16.10 10.73
CA VAL A 247 16.89 14.86 11.44
C VAL A 247 16.18 14.87 12.78
N TRP A 248 15.21 13.97 12.94
CA TRP A 248 14.39 13.86 14.14
C TRP A 248 15.12 13.12 15.27
N ALA A 249 15.66 11.93 14.95
CA ALA A 249 16.42 11.11 15.88
C ALA A 249 17.37 10.20 15.09
N ILE A 250 18.48 9.81 15.72
CA ILE A 250 19.43 8.83 15.17
C ILE A 250 19.41 7.63 16.12
N PRO A 251 18.82 6.49 15.70
CA PRO A 251 18.88 5.27 16.48
C PRO A 251 20.34 4.89 16.71
N ARG A 252 20.75 4.64 17.96
CA ARG A 252 22.08 4.07 18.21
C ARG A 252 22.12 2.66 17.59
N PRO A 253 23.24 2.26 16.98
CA PRO A 253 23.38 0.88 16.53
C PRO A 253 23.19 -0.04 17.74
N LEU A 254 22.31 -1.04 17.58
CA LEU A 254 22.17 -2.13 18.54
C LEU A 254 23.49 -2.90 18.50
N THR A 255 24.35 -2.66 19.50
CA THR A 255 25.58 -3.43 19.75
C THR A 255 25.25 -4.86 20.12
#